data_AF-K5D6G6-F1
#
_entry.id   AF-K5D6G6-F1
#
_cell.length_a   1.000
_cell.length_b   1.000
_cell.length_c   1.000
_cell.angle_alpha   90.00
_cell.angle_beta   90.00
_cell.angle_gamma   90.00
#
_symmetry.space_group_name_H-M   'P 1'
#
loop_
_entity.id
_entity.type
_entity.pdbx_description
1 polymer ?
#
loop_
_entity_poly.entity_id
_entity_poly.type
_entity_poly.pdbx_seq_one_letter_code
_entity_poly.pdbx_strand_id
1 'polypeptide(L)'
;MRDAHPELGDAVESVDLWMQSHPHREFLDARAITRDLGNKLTSSEIYSFFKALKELGLAKPSYRIIDPHGSFTRSHSSTLDELPRQDVDQFGEAFAVKRENIVLVFSLEP
;
A
#
# COMPACT_ATOMS: atom_id res chain seq x y z
N MET A 1 -4.48 8.86 -15.80
CA MET A 1 -3.08 8.85 -15.31
C MET A 1 -2.07 8.86 -16.46
N ARG A 2 -2.17 7.96 -17.46
CA ARG A 2 -1.29 7.95 -18.65
C ARG A 2 -1.24 9.27 -19.43
N ASP A 3 -2.36 9.99 -19.56
CA ASP A 3 -2.39 11.28 -20.26
C ASP A 3 -1.83 12.45 -19.41
N ALA A 4 -1.90 12.34 -18.08
CA ALA A 4 -1.45 13.38 -17.16
C ALA A 4 0.02 13.23 -16.74
N HIS A 5 0.53 11.99 -16.73
CA HIS A 5 1.90 11.63 -16.38
C HIS A 5 2.43 10.58 -17.38
N PRO A 6 2.71 10.96 -18.64
CA PRO A 6 3.21 10.04 -19.66
C PRO A 6 4.54 9.38 -19.26
N GLU A 7 5.35 10.04 -18.43
CA GLU A 7 6.60 9.53 -17.88
C GLU A 7 6.43 8.31 -16.96
N LEU A 8 5.20 8.04 -16.47
CA LEU A 8 4.89 6.91 -15.59
C LEU A 8 4.36 5.68 -16.32
N GLY A 9 4.36 5.67 -17.66
CA GLY A 9 3.77 4.60 -18.47
C GLY A 9 4.13 3.19 -18.03
N ASP A 10 5.43 2.92 -17.85
CA ASP A 10 5.96 1.61 -17.44
C ASP A 10 5.58 1.22 -16.01
N ALA A 11 5.54 2.20 -15.10
CA ALA A 11 5.10 2.00 -13.73
C ALA A 11 3.61 1.68 -13.66
N VAL A 12 2.78 2.38 -14.43
CA VAL A 12 1.34 2.12 -14.53
C VAL A 12 1.08 0.72 -15.04
N GLU A 13 1.73 0.32 -16.14
CA GLU A 13 1.53 -1.01 -16.71
C GLU A 13 2.00 -2.11 -15.77
N SER A 14 3.17 -1.94 -15.15
CA SER A 14 3.71 -2.92 -14.21
C SER A 14 2.83 -3.11 -12.98
N VAL A 15 2.28 -2.02 -12.43
CA VAL A 15 1.36 -2.07 -11.28
C VAL A 15 0.01 -2.65 -11.69
N ASP A 16 -0.51 -2.32 -12.88
CA ASP A 16 -1.78 -2.88 -13.38
C ASP A 16 -1.69 -4.40 -13.56
N LEU A 17 -0.63 -4.89 -14.20
CA LEU A 17 -0.35 -6.32 -14.31
C LEU A 17 -0.20 -6.99 -12.94
N TRP A 18 0.48 -6.32 -12.00
CA TRP A 18 0.60 -6.81 -10.63
C TRP A 18 -0.77 -6.91 -9.94
N MET A 19 -1.65 -5.93 -10.10
CA MET A 19 -3.02 -5.97 -9.56
C MET A 19 -3.84 -7.12 -10.15
N GLN A 20 -3.74 -7.37 -11.46
CA GLN A 20 -4.43 -8.49 -12.11
C GLN A 20 -3.99 -9.84 -11.55
N SER A 21 -2.71 -9.97 -11.16
CA SER A 21 -2.20 -11.16 -10.48
C SER A 21 -2.57 -11.24 -8.98
N HIS A 22 -3.13 -10.18 -8.40
CA HIS A 22 -3.56 -10.09 -7.00
C HIS A 22 -5.03 -9.62 -6.88
N PRO A 23 -6.00 -10.36 -7.46
CA PRO A 23 -7.37 -9.89 -7.70
C PRO A 23 -8.23 -9.64 -6.44
N HIS A 24 -7.72 -9.95 -5.24
CA HIS A 24 -8.42 -9.76 -3.97
C HIS A 24 -7.87 -8.61 -3.13
N ARG A 25 -6.99 -7.77 -3.70
CA ARG A 25 -6.48 -6.59 -2.99
C ARG A 25 -7.41 -5.39 -3.18
N GLU A 26 -8.06 -4.98 -2.10
CA GLU A 26 -8.87 -3.76 -2.03
C GLU A 26 -8.04 -2.46 -2.02
N PHE A 27 -6.72 -2.59 -1.92
CA PHE A 27 -5.78 -1.46 -1.78
C PHE A 27 -4.39 -1.82 -2.31
N LEU A 28 -3.64 -0.79 -2.68
CA LEU A 28 -2.24 -0.90 -3.07
C LEU A 28 -1.35 -0.79 -1.85
N ASP A 29 -0.66 -1.87 -1.53
CA ASP A 29 0.33 -1.92 -0.46
C ASP A 29 1.68 -1.48 -1.01
N ALA A 30 2.17 -0.32 -0.55
CA ALA A 30 3.42 0.24 -1.02
C ALA A 30 4.62 -0.69 -0.78
N ARG A 31 4.60 -1.46 0.32
CA ARG A 31 5.68 -2.40 0.66
C ARG A 31 5.65 -3.62 -0.25
N ALA A 32 4.47 -4.18 -0.52
CA ALA A 32 4.33 -5.30 -1.45
C ALA A 32 4.73 -4.90 -2.88
N ILE A 33 4.25 -3.75 -3.36
CA ILE A 33 4.61 -3.23 -4.69
C ILE A 33 6.12 -3.01 -4.81
N THR A 34 6.74 -2.38 -3.81
CA THR A 34 8.21 -2.17 -3.80
C THR A 34 8.97 -3.49 -3.84
N ARG A 35 8.53 -4.50 -3.09
CA ARG A 35 9.16 -5.83 -3.06
C ARG A 35 8.99 -6.57 -4.38
N ASP A 36 7.78 -6.60 -4.91
CA ASP A 36 7.43 -7.45 -6.04
C ASP A 36 7.83 -6.82 -7.39
N LEU A 37 7.84 -5.48 -7.48
CA LEU A 37 8.22 -4.74 -8.68
C LEU A 37 9.60 -4.10 -8.61
N GLY A 38 10.35 -4.22 -7.51
CA GLY A 38 11.68 -3.60 -7.36
C GLY A 38 12.75 -4.06 -8.35
N ASN A 39 12.54 -5.21 -9.01
CA ASN A 39 13.41 -5.69 -10.10
C ASN A 39 13.03 -5.12 -11.48
N LYS A 40 11.87 -4.47 -11.60
CA LYS A 40 11.32 -3.91 -12.84
C LYS A 40 11.26 -2.38 -12.81
N LEU A 41 10.97 -1.83 -11.64
CA LEU A 41 10.84 -0.40 -11.39
C LEU A 41 11.85 0.03 -10.33
N THR A 42 12.44 1.19 -10.53
CA THR A 42 13.26 1.86 -9.53
C THR A 42 12.39 2.39 -8.38
N SER A 43 13.00 2.59 -7.21
CA SER A 43 12.30 3.21 -6.08
C SER A 43 11.75 4.61 -6.40
N SER A 44 12.38 5.34 -7.31
CA SER A 44 11.89 6.65 -7.77
C SER A 44 10.62 6.53 -8.60
N GLU A 45 10.54 5.55 -9.50
CA GLU A 45 9.33 5.32 -10.31
C GLU A 45 8.15 4.90 -9.45
N ILE A 46 8.39 3.99 -8.50
CA ILE A 46 7.36 3.54 -7.55
C ILE A 46 6.88 4.72 -6.69
N TYR A 47 7.79 5.56 -6.20
CA TYR A 47 7.44 6.76 -5.45
C TYR A 47 6.61 7.74 -6.31
N SER A 48 7.06 8.02 -7.53
CA SER A 48 6.35 8.92 -8.44
C SER A 48 4.96 8.40 -8.80
N PHE A 49 4.80 7.09 -8.97
CA PHE A 49 3.50 6.44 -9.17
C PHE A 49 2.54 6.71 -8.00
N PHE A 50 2.96 6.45 -6.75
CA PHE A 50 2.11 6.72 -5.58
C PHE A 50 1.82 8.20 -5.39
N LYS A 51 2.80 9.06 -5.68
CA LYS A 51 2.63 10.51 -5.65
C LYS A 51 1.57 10.95 -6.67
N ALA A 52 1.64 10.47 -7.90
CA ALA A 52 0.66 10.78 -8.94
C ALA A 52 -0.75 10.29 -8.59
N LEU A 53 -0.89 9.10 -8.01
CA LEU A 53 -2.19 8.60 -7.52
C LEU A 53 -2.82 9.56 -6.50
N LYS A 54 -2.00 10.06 -5.57
CA LYS A 54 -2.44 11.01 -4.55
C LYS A 54 -2.80 12.36 -5.16
N GLU A 55 -1.96 12.91 -6.04
CA GLU A 55 -2.15 14.23 -6.66
C GLU A 55 -3.39 14.28 -7.58
N LEU A 56 -3.67 13.18 -8.26
CA LEU A 56 -4.86 13.04 -9.11
C LEU A 56 -6.13 12.66 -8.34
N GLY A 57 -6.03 12.45 -7.02
CA GLY A 57 -7.17 12.02 -6.19
C GLY A 57 -7.70 10.62 -6.52
N LEU A 58 -6.90 9.79 -7.19
CA LEU A 58 -7.27 8.43 -7.60
C LEU A 58 -7.12 7.40 -6.46
N ALA A 59 -6.40 7.76 -5.40
CA ALA A 59 -6.26 6.91 -4.24
C ALA A 59 -6.16 7.72 -2.94
N LYS A 60 -6.74 7.17 -1.87
CA LYS A 60 -6.62 7.71 -0.53
C LYS A 60 -5.55 6.95 0.26
N PRO A 61 -4.48 7.63 0.72
CA PRO A 61 -3.50 7.00 1.60
C PRO A 61 -4.10 6.72 2.97
N SER A 62 -3.81 5.55 3.53
CA SER A 62 -4.10 5.19 4.91
C SER A 62 -3.00 4.29 5.47
N TYR A 63 -2.92 4.20 6.78
CA TYR A 63 -2.02 3.31 7.49
C TYR A 63 -2.80 2.08 7.97
N ARG A 64 -2.22 0.91 7.74
CA ARG A 64 -2.71 -0.37 8.27
C ARG A 64 -1.64 -1.04 9.10
N ILE A 65 -2.07 -1.92 9.99
CA ILE A 65 -1.19 -2.75 10.79
C ILE A 65 -1.09 -4.14 10.16
N ILE A 66 0.13 -4.66 10.08
CA ILE A 66 0.43 -6.06 9.81
C ILE A 66 0.80 -6.75 11.11
N ASP A 67 0.22 -7.92 11.34
CA ASP A 67 0.57 -8.76 12.48
C ASP A 67 1.97 -9.38 12.32
N PRO A 68 2.50 -10.06 13.37
CA PRO A 68 3.81 -10.73 13.29
C PRO A 68 3.92 -11.81 12.20
N HIS A 69 2.79 -12.27 11.66
CA HIS A 69 2.70 -13.27 10.60
C HIS A 69 2.60 -12.66 9.20
N GLY A 70 2.52 -11.33 9.11
CA GLY A 70 2.45 -10.59 7.85
C GLY A 70 1.02 -10.42 7.31
N SER A 71 0.00 -10.73 8.11
CA SER A 71 -1.41 -10.54 7.74
C SER A 71 -1.89 -9.15 8.17
N PHE A 72 -2.74 -8.52 7.37
CA PHE A 72 -3.35 -7.25 7.74
C PHE A 72 -4.38 -7.45 8.85
N THR A 73 -4.26 -6.64 9.90
CA THR A 73 -5.28 -6.59 10.95
C THR A 73 -6.47 -5.74 10.51
N ARG A 74 -7.51 -5.67 11.36
CA ARG A 74 -8.71 -4.85 11.11
C ARG A 74 -8.45 -3.35 11.30
N SER A 75 -7.46 -3.00 12.12
CA SER A 75 -7.14 -1.62 12.46
C SER A 75 -6.53 -0.89 11.27
N HIS A 76 -7.06 0.30 11.00
CA HIS A 76 -6.56 1.21 9.98
C HIS A 76 -6.90 2.65 10.35
N SER A 77 -6.11 3.61 9.89
CA SER A 77 -6.38 5.04 10.07
C SER A 77 -5.75 5.87 8.95
N SER A 78 -6.29 7.07 8.69
CA SER A 78 -5.66 8.07 7.81
C SER A 78 -4.41 8.72 8.42
N THR A 79 -4.21 8.61 9.74
CA THR A 79 -3.08 9.21 10.46
C THR A 79 -2.35 8.17 11.31
N LEU A 80 -1.06 8.40 11.59
CA LEU A 80 -0.26 7.50 12.41
C LEU A 80 -0.66 7.54 13.89
N ASP A 81 -1.09 8.70 14.37
CA ASP A 81 -1.35 8.94 15.80
C ASP A 81 -2.64 8.29 16.30
N GLU A 82 -3.56 7.98 15.38
CA GLU A 82 -4.83 7.30 15.67
C GLU A 82 -4.71 5.77 15.67
N LEU A 83 -3.56 5.21 15.27
CA LEU A 83 -3.35 3.77 15.31
C LEU A 83 -3.21 3.29 16.76
N PRO A 84 -3.79 2.12 17.10
CA PRO A 84 -3.71 1.60 18.44
C PRO A 84 -2.28 1.15 18.76
N ARG A 85 -1.90 1.22 20.04
CA ARG A 85 -0.59 0.73 20.52
C ARG A 85 -0.53 -0.80 20.66
N GLN A 86 -1.69 -1.45 20.68
CA GLN A 86 -1.85 -2.89 20.73
C GLN A 86 -2.95 -3.29 19.75
N ASP A 87 -2.78 -4.43 19.09
CA ASP A 87 -3.78 -4.97 18.16
C ASP A 87 -3.87 -6.49 18.31
N VAL A 88 -4.79 -7.11 17.60
CA VAL A 88 -5.02 -8.55 17.61
C VAL A 88 -4.61 -9.15 16.27
N ASP A 89 -3.82 -10.21 16.31
CA ASP A 89 -3.36 -10.92 15.13
C ASP A 89 -4.48 -11.78 14.50
N GLN A 90 -4.17 -12.46 13.39
CA GLN A 90 -5.12 -13.35 12.73
C GLN A 90 -5.57 -14.57 13.57
N PHE A 91 -4.84 -14.92 14.63
CA PHE A 91 -5.15 -16.04 15.52
C PHE A 91 -5.92 -15.63 16.78
N GLY A 92 -6.12 -14.32 16.99
CA GLY A 92 -6.81 -13.79 18.16
C GLY A 92 -5.87 -13.43 19.31
N GLU A 93 -4.55 -13.45 19.09
CA GLU A 93 -3.56 -13.08 20.11
C GLU A 93 -3.24 -11.58 20.05
N ALA A 94 -3.18 -10.95 21.23
CA ALA A 94 -2.84 -9.54 21.33
C ALA A 94 -1.32 -9.32 21.21
N PHE A 95 -0.91 -8.31 20.45
CA PHE A 95 0.49 -7.93 20.29
C PHE A 95 0.68 -6.41 20.38
N ALA A 96 1.90 -6.00 20.74
CA ALA A 96 2.28 -4.59 20.75
C ALA A 96 2.62 -4.12 19.33
N VAL A 97 1.95 -3.06 18.88
CA VAL A 97 2.17 -2.47 17.55
C VAL A 97 3.46 -1.67 17.57
N LYS A 98 4.41 -2.07 16.73
CA LYS A 98 5.65 -1.32 16.49
C LYS A 98 5.60 -0.63 15.13
N ARG A 99 6.49 0.33 14.90
CA ARG A 99 6.58 1.06 13.62
C ARG A 99 6.78 0.13 12.42
N GLU A 100 7.49 -0.98 12.59
CA GLU A 100 7.71 -2.01 11.55
C GLU A 100 6.44 -2.79 11.15
N ASN A 101 5.43 -2.78 12.03
CA ASN A 101 4.11 -3.35 11.77
C ASN A 101 3.21 -2.39 11.00
N ILE A 102 3.60 -1.12 10.79
CA ILE A 102 2.75 -0.12 10.17
C ILE A 102 3.11 0.00 8.69
N VAL A 103 2.11 -0.13 7.83
CA VAL A 103 2.25 -0.08 6.37
C VAL A 103 1.37 1.02 5.80
N LEU A 104 1.93 1.83 4.90
CA LEU A 104 1.17 2.77 4.10
C LEU A 104 0.51 2.02 2.95
N VAL A 105 -0.81 2.11 2.87
CA VAL A 105 -1.62 1.56 1.79
C VAL A 105 -2.39 2.67 1.09
N PHE A 106 -2.75 2.43 -0.17
CA PHE A 106 -3.53 3.35 -0.98
C PHE A 106 -4.82 2.66 -1.41
N SER A 107 -5.94 3.06 -0.83
CA SER A 107 -7.25 2.58 -1.25
C SER A 107 -7.62 3.27 -2.56
N LEU A 108 -7.92 2.49 -3.59
CA LEU A 108 -8.33 3.03 -4.88
C LEU A 108 -9.76 3.56 -4.77
N GLU A 109 -9.99 4.77 -5.25
CA GLU A 109 -11.34 5.31 -5.36
C GLU A 109 -12.03 4.68 -6.58
N PRO A 110 -13.32 4.32 -6.49
CA PRO A 110 -14.10 3.80 -7.61
C PRO A 110 -14.32 4.81 -8.73
#